data_AF-A0AA35XDP4-F1
#
_entry.id   AF-A0AA35XDP4-F1
#
_cell.length_a   1.000
_cell.length_b   1.000
_cell.length_c   1.000
_cell.angle_alpha   90.00
_cell.angle_beta   90.00
_cell.angle_gamma   90.00
#
_symmetry.space_group_name_H-M   'P 1'
#
loop_
_entity.id
_entity.type
_entity.pdbx_description
1 polymer ?
#
loop_
_entity_poly.entity_id
_entity_poly.type
_entity_poly.pdbx_seq_one_letter_code
_entity_poly.pdbx_strand_id
1 'polypeptide(L)'
;MTGEERESRARELLTKLQDQVVLVQTCHSHFKGNEAQAFFGDHKSLLAQIKTGPCIMMELSGENVQQICHSSLEGVPEDVYHLSSGREEGERERETLANYLMSSLTM
;
A
#
# COMPACT_ATOMS: atom_id res chain seq x y z
N MET A 1 -2.55 -14.65 -7.27
CA MET A 1 -3.35 -13.49 -7.69
C MET A 1 -2.64 -12.83 -8.86
N THR A 2 -3.36 -12.55 -9.96
CA THR A 2 -2.82 -11.85 -11.14
C THR A 2 -2.71 -10.35 -10.88
N GLY A 3 -2.02 -9.61 -11.75
CA GLY A 3 -1.96 -8.14 -11.67
C GLY A 3 -3.34 -7.48 -11.81
N GLU A 4 -4.18 -7.98 -12.72
CA GLU A 4 -5.54 -7.47 -12.95
C GLU A 4 -6.45 -7.66 -11.72
N GLU A 5 -6.34 -8.78 -11.01
CA GLU A 5 -7.08 -9.03 -9.77
C GLU A 5 -6.69 -8.04 -8.66
N ARG A 6 -5.41 -7.65 -8.57
CA ARG A 6 -4.94 -6.63 -7.62
C ARG A 6 -5.53 -5.26 -7.95
N GLU A 7 -5.55 -4.89 -9.23
CA GLU A 7 -6.15 -3.63 -9.68
C GLU A 7 -7.65 -3.58 -9.41
N SER A 8 -8.39 -4.65 -9.70
CA SER A 8 -9.84 -4.72 -9.42
C SER A 8 -10.11 -4.47 -7.93
N ARG A 9 -9.37 -5.15 -7.06
CA ARG A 9 -9.52 -4.99 -5.60
C ARG A 9 -9.16 -3.59 -5.12
N ALA A 10 -8.09 -2.99 -5.63
CA ALA A 10 -7.71 -1.63 -5.28
C ALA A 10 -8.80 -0.63 -5.69
N ARG A 11 -9.39 -0.79 -6.89
CA ARG A 11 -10.52 0.04 -7.35
C ARG A 11 -11.75 -0.17 -6.47
N GLU A 12 -12.11 -1.41 -6.14
CA GLU A 12 -13.22 -1.72 -5.24
C GLU A 12 -13.05 -1.06 -3.87
N LEU A 13 -11.83 -1.09 -3.31
CA LEU A 13 -11.54 -0.39 -2.06
C LEU A 13 -11.72 1.12 -2.20
N LEU A 14 -11.17 1.73 -3.26
CA LEU A 14 -11.34 3.16 -3.51
C LEU A 14 -12.80 3.57 -3.68
N THR A 15 -13.61 2.76 -4.36
CA THR A 15 -15.05 3.01 -4.49
C THR A 15 -15.77 2.96 -3.14
N LYS A 16 -15.41 2.05 -2.23
CA LYS A 16 -15.97 2.00 -0.87
C LYS A 16 -15.58 3.23 -0.04
N LEU A 17 -14.41 3.80 -0.33
CA LEU A 17 -13.81 4.87 0.45
C LEU A 17 -14.08 6.28 -0.11
N GLN A 18 -14.57 6.40 -1.35
CA GLN A 18 -14.59 7.64 -2.14
C GLN A 18 -15.30 8.84 -1.46
N ASP A 19 -16.29 8.58 -0.61
CA ASP A 19 -17.08 9.62 0.06
C ASP A 19 -16.53 9.99 1.46
N GLN A 20 -15.53 9.25 1.95
CA GLN A 20 -15.01 9.36 3.32
C GLN A 20 -13.54 9.76 3.38
N VAL A 21 -12.77 9.47 2.33
CA VAL A 21 -11.34 9.74 2.24
C VAL A 21 -11.00 10.34 0.88
N VAL A 22 -9.91 11.09 0.84
CA VAL A 22 -9.32 11.62 -0.38
C VAL A 22 -8.14 10.75 -0.78
N LEU A 23 -8.16 10.23 -2.01
CA LEU A 23 -6.97 9.64 -2.62
C LEU A 23 -5.99 10.75 -2.98
N VAL A 24 -4.86 10.80 -2.28
CA VAL A 24 -3.79 11.79 -2.51
C VAL A 24 -2.90 11.34 -3.65
N GLN A 25 -2.46 10.07 -3.61
CA GLN A 25 -1.54 9.51 -4.59
C GLN A 25 -1.76 8.01 -4.72
N THR A 26 -1.53 7.48 -5.92
CA THR A 26 -1.36 6.04 -6.14
C THR A 26 -0.08 5.80 -6.93
N CYS A 27 0.61 4.69 -6.64
CA CYS A 27 1.72 4.24 -7.48
C CYS A 27 1.75 2.72 -7.59
N HIS A 28 2.25 2.23 -8.72
CA HIS A 28 2.50 0.82 -8.95
C HIS A 28 3.99 0.58 -8.78
N SER A 29 4.39 -0.20 -7.78
CA SER A 29 5.80 -0.43 -7.47
C SER A 29 6.16 -1.91 -7.50
N HIS A 30 7.28 -2.22 -8.15
CA HIS A 30 7.94 -3.52 -8.04
C HIS A 30 9.08 -3.39 -7.05
N PHE A 31 8.90 -3.92 -5.85
CA PHE A 31 9.97 -3.97 -4.86
C PHE A 31 10.98 -5.05 -5.26
N LYS A 32 12.27 -4.69 -5.33
CA LYS A 32 13.36 -5.65 -5.46
C LYS A 32 13.61 -6.34 -4.11
N GLY A 33 14.22 -7.53 -4.13
CA GLY A 33 14.27 -8.46 -3.00
C GLY A 33 14.54 -7.85 -1.62
N ASN A 34 15.52 -6.95 -1.50
CA ASN A 34 15.89 -6.32 -0.23
C ASN A 34 15.05 -5.07 0.11
N GLU A 35 14.41 -4.45 -0.88
CA GLU A 35 13.60 -3.23 -0.73
C GLU A 35 12.27 -3.56 -0.05
N ALA A 36 11.65 -4.69 -0.42
CA ALA A 36 10.42 -5.16 0.22
C ALA A 36 10.65 -5.41 1.72
N GLN A 37 11.78 -6.03 2.09
CA GLN A 37 12.12 -6.27 3.50
C GLN A 37 12.37 -4.97 4.26
N ALA A 38 13.02 -3.99 3.64
CA ALA A 38 13.27 -2.68 4.26
C ALA A 38 11.97 -1.89 4.47
N PHE A 39 11.02 -1.99 3.54
CA PHE A 39 9.75 -1.27 3.60
C PHE A 39 8.74 -1.96 4.53
N PHE A 40 8.51 -3.25 4.34
CA PHE A 40 7.48 -4.01 5.04
C PHE A 40 8.02 -4.78 6.26
N GLY A 41 9.27 -4.56 6.66
CA GLY A 41 9.86 -5.16 7.88
C GLY A 41 9.64 -6.67 7.96
N ASP A 42 9.09 -7.14 9.09
CA ASP A 42 8.92 -8.56 9.40
C ASP A 42 7.59 -9.18 8.91
N HIS A 43 6.85 -8.51 8.03
CA HIS A 43 5.57 -9.01 7.48
C HIS A 43 5.78 -10.15 6.47
N LYS A 44 6.19 -11.34 6.95
CA LYS A 44 6.61 -12.50 6.14
C LYS A 44 5.58 -12.96 5.10
N SER A 45 4.29 -12.92 5.43
CA SER A 45 3.20 -13.30 4.53
C SER A 45 3.08 -12.33 3.36
N LEU A 46 3.13 -11.03 3.65
CA LEU A 46 3.10 -9.96 2.65
C LEU A 46 4.34 -10.02 1.73
N LEU A 47 5.53 -10.25 2.31
CA LEU A 47 6.79 -10.38 1.57
C LEU A 47 6.77 -11.52 0.54
N ALA A 48 6.04 -12.61 0.81
CA ALA A 48 5.85 -13.68 -0.17
C ALA A 48 5.00 -13.20 -1.36
N GLN A 49 3.94 -12.45 -1.11
CA GLN A 49 3.04 -11.92 -2.15
C GLN A 49 3.70 -10.81 -2.97
N ILE A 50 4.51 -9.95 -2.35
CA ILE A 50 5.23 -8.86 -3.04
C ILE A 50 6.18 -9.41 -4.11
N LYS A 51 6.80 -10.56 -3.88
CA LYS A 51 7.68 -11.22 -4.86
C LYS A 51 6.97 -11.72 -6.12
N THR A 52 5.64 -11.84 -6.08
CA THR A 52 4.86 -12.41 -7.19
C THR A 52 4.34 -11.37 -8.19
N GLY A 53 4.52 -10.07 -7.93
CA GLY A 53 4.10 -9.01 -8.84
C GLY A 53 4.08 -7.61 -8.22
N PRO A 54 3.67 -6.59 -8.98
CA PRO A 54 3.65 -5.20 -8.51
C PRO A 54 2.67 -4.99 -7.35
N CYS A 55 3.05 -4.10 -6.44
CA CYS A 55 2.20 -3.61 -5.38
C CYS A 55 1.51 -2.33 -5.84
N ILE A 56 0.25 -2.15 -5.42
CA ILE A 56 -0.48 -0.90 -5.58
C ILE A 56 -0.42 -0.17 -4.24
N MET A 57 0.33 0.92 -4.21
CA MET A 57 0.44 1.78 -3.04
C MET A 57 -0.58 2.90 -3.18
N MET A 58 -1.23 3.27 -2.07
CA MET A 58 -2.22 4.34 -2.02
C MET A 58 -1.95 5.23 -0.81
N GLU A 59 -1.82 6.53 -1.04
CA GLU A 59 -1.82 7.54 0.01
C GLU A 59 -3.23 8.10 0.13
N LEU A 60 -3.82 7.95 1.32
CA LEU A 60 -5.18 8.38 1.61
C LEU A 60 -5.13 9.45 2.72
N SER A 61 -5.97 10.47 2.58
CA SER A 61 -6.11 11.55 3.57
C SER A 61 -7.57 11.71 3.95
N GLY A 62 -7.82 12.09 5.19
CA GLY A 62 -9.18 12.28 5.70
C GLY A 62 -9.23 12.19 7.21
N GLU A 63 -10.35 12.66 7.77
CA GLU A 63 -10.64 12.46 9.18
C GLU A 63 -10.87 10.96 9.44
N ASN A 64 -10.24 10.41 10.49
CA ASN A 64 -10.35 8.98 10.86
C ASN A 64 -9.98 7.99 9.73
N VAL A 65 -9.13 8.41 8.76
CA VAL A 65 -8.77 7.60 7.58
C VAL A 65 -8.30 6.17 7.92
N GLN A 66 -7.54 6.01 9.00
CA GLN A 66 -7.08 4.69 9.44
C GLN A 66 -8.23 3.77 9.88
N GLN A 67 -9.15 4.29 10.69
CA GLN A 67 -10.30 3.53 11.18
C GLN A 67 -11.21 3.14 10.01
N ILE A 68 -11.46 4.06 9.09
CA ILE A 68 -12.26 3.82 7.89
C ILE A 68 -11.62 2.73 7.02
N CYS A 69 -10.30 2.78 6.81
CA CYS A 69 -9.57 1.77 6.05
C CYS A 69 -9.62 0.40 6.75
N HIS A 70 -9.40 0.35 8.07
CA HIS A 70 -9.51 -0.88 8.84
C HIS A 70 -10.89 -1.54 8.71
N SER A 71 -11.96 -0.77 8.88
CA SER A 71 -13.33 -1.29 8.73
C SER A 71 -13.63 -1.74 7.30
N SER A 72 -13.09 -1.07 6.29
CA SER A 72 -13.32 -1.41 4.88
C SER A 72 -12.57 -2.67 4.42
N LEU A 73 -11.51 -3.03 5.15
CA LEU A 73 -10.66 -4.20 4.91
C LEU A 73 -11.00 -5.38 5.84
N GLU A 74 -12.04 -5.25 6.67
CA GLU A 74 -12.49 -6.34 7.54
C GLU A 74 -12.81 -7.61 6.72
N GLY A 75 -12.19 -8.73 7.10
CA GLY A 75 -12.34 -10.02 6.41
C GLY A 75 -11.47 -10.19 5.15
N VAL A 76 -10.68 -9.18 4.76
CA VAL A 76 -9.63 -9.36 3.75
C VAL A 76 -8.44 -10.09 4.42
N PRO A 77 -7.80 -11.05 3.76
CA PRO A 77 -6.60 -11.68 4.31
C PRO A 77 -5.43 -10.70 4.47
N GLU A 78 -4.73 -10.76 5.61
CA GLU A 78 -3.58 -9.88 5.93
C GLU A 78 -2.36 -10.10 5.02
N ASP A 79 -2.31 -11.18 4.24
CA ASP A 79 -1.27 -11.37 3.23
C ASP A 79 -1.55 -10.58 1.94
N VAL A 80 -2.74 -9.99 1.79
CA VAL A 80 -3.18 -9.27 0.59
C VAL A 80 -3.04 -7.74 0.71
N TYR A 81 -3.00 -7.19 1.93
CA TYR A 81 -2.90 -5.75 2.15
C TYR A 81 -1.97 -5.39 3.31
N HIS A 82 -1.49 -4.17 3.29
CA HIS A 82 -0.78 -3.51 4.39
C HIS A 82 -1.44 -2.17 4.66
N LEU A 83 -1.60 -1.83 5.94
CA LEU A 83 -2.09 -0.53 6.38
C LEU A 83 -1.15 -0.01 7.47
N SER A 84 -0.70 1.23 7.33
CA SER A 84 0.17 1.88 8.31
C SER A 84 -0.51 1.92 9.68
N SER A 85 0.20 1.56 10.76
CA SER A 85 -0.35 1.49 12.13
C SER A 85 -0.65 2.84 12.75
N GLY A 86 -0.03 3.91 12.24
CA GLY A 86 -0.17 5.27 12.75
C GLY A 86 0.15 6.32 11.69
N ARG A 87 -0.15 7.59 12.02
CA ARG A 87 0.28 8.74 11.22
C ARG A 87 1.80 8.77 11.02
N GLU A 88 2.58 8.59 12.08
CA GLU A 88 4.04 8.62 12.02
C GLU A 88 4.60 7.52 11.11
N GLU A 89 4.04 6.31 11.20
CA GLU A 89 4.42 5.21 10.30
C GLU A 89 4.03 5.50 8.85
N GLY A 90 2.82 6.03 8.61
CA GLY A 90 2.38 6.41 7.27
C GLY A 90 3.25 7.51 6.65
N GLU A 91 3.66 8.51 7.43
CA GLU A 91 4.58 9.56 6.97
C GLU A 91 5.96 8.97 6.62
N ARG A 92 6.51 8.09 7.47
CA ARG A 92 7.77 7.36 7.21
C ARG A 92 7.69 6.48 5.97
N GLU A 93 6.60 5.74 5.80
CA GLU A 93 6.37 4.88 4.63
C GLU A 93 6.26 5.70 3.34
N ARG A 94 5.55 6.83 3.39
CA ARG A 94 5.43 7.77 2.27
C ARG A 94 6.80 8.33 1.85
N GLU A 95 7.62 8.77 2.81
CA GLU A 95 8.97 9.27 2.54
C GLU A 95 9.87 8.17 1.97
N THR A 96 9.80 6.97 2.55
CA THR A 96 10.55 5.80 2.07
C THR A 96 10.19 5.48 0.62
N LEU A 97 8.89 5.48 0.30
CA LEU A 97 8.38 5.27 -1.06
C LEU A 97 8.84 6.37 -2.02
N ALA A 98 8.78 7.63 -1.62
CA ALA A 98 9.25 8.75 -2.43
C ALA A 98 10.75 8.64 -2.75
N ASN A 99 11.57 8.24 -1.77
CA ASN A 99 13.00 8.00 -1.96
C ASN A 99 13.29 6.86 -2.95
N TYR A 100 12.50 5.77 -2.88
CA TYR A 100 12.60 4.68 -3.87
C TYR A 100 12.26 5.14 -5.28
N LEU A 101 11.20 5.94 -5.44
CA LEU A 101 10.78 6.43 -6.76
C LEU A 101 11.79 7.45 -7.33
N MET A 102 12.36 8.32 -6.50
CA MET A 102 13.35 9.32 -6.94
C MET A 102 14.72 8.71 -7.26
N SER A 103 15.19 7.72 -6.50
CA SER A 103 16.46 7.01 -6.80
C SER A 103 16.44 6.25 -8.14
N SER A 104 15.24 5.93 -8.65
CA SER A 104 15.07 5.27 -9.95
C SER A 104 15.09 6.25 -11.14
N LEU A 105 15.05 7.56 -10.90
CA LEU A 105 14.96 8.62 -11.91
C LEU A 105 16.28 9.40 -12.13
N THR A 106 17.29 9.18 -11.29
CA THR A 106 18.62 9.76 -11.46
C THR A 106 19.50 8.81 -12.28
N MET A 107 19.81 9.19 -13.53
CA MET A 107 20.92 8.62 -14.31
C MET A 107 22.24 9.28 -13.94
#